data_AF-A0A971W8U8-F1
#
_entry.id   AF-A0A971W8U8-F1
#
_cell.length_a   1.000
_cell.length_b   1.000
_cell.length_c   1.000
_cell.angle_alpha   90.00
_cell.angle_beta   90.00
_cell.angle_gamma   90.00
#
_symmetry.space_group_name_H-M   'P 1'
#
loop_
_entity.id
_entity.type
_entity.pdbx_description
1 polymer ?
#
loop_
_entity_poly.entity_id
_entity_poly.type
_entity_poly.pdbx_seq_one_letter_code
_entity_poly.pdbx_strand_id
1 'polypeptide(L)' 'YLRLFERVLLLKYYGVPMSALPRVTGYGRSLLEEHLALVEKHFPTEDSLKEYLGQRGIKLEKSSSGK' A
#
# COMPACT_ATOMS: atom_id res chain seq x y z
N TYR A 1 15.69 4.50 -0.74
CA TYR A 1 14.58 5.08 -1.52
C TYR A 1 13.54 3.98 -1.76
N LEU A 2 12.56 3.80 -0.86
CA LEU A 2 11.37 3.00 -1.20
C LEU A 2 10.67 3.72 -2.36
N ARG A 3 10.42 3.03 -3.46
CA ARG A 3 9.70 3.62 -4.60
C ARG A 3 8.30 3.99 -4.13
N LEU A 4 7.72 5.10 -4.61
CA LEU A 4 6.36 5.56 -4.25
C LEU A 4 5.34 4.41 -4.20
N PHE A 5 5.43 3.50 -5.17
CA PHE A 5 4.64 2.27 -5.24
C PHE A 5 4.70 1.40 -3.97
N GLU A 6 5.89 1.14 -3.42
CA GLU A 6 6.06 0.36 -2.18
C GLU A 6 5.45 1.06 -0.96
N ARG A 7 5.52 2.40 -0.92
CA ARG A 7 4.83 3.17 0.12
C ARG A 7 3.32 3.06 -0.01
N VAL A 8 2.77 3.15 -1.22
CA VAL A 8 1.33 3.00 -1.45
C VAL A 8 0.85 1.59 -1.09
N LEU A 9 1.62 0.55 -1.45
CA LEU A 9 1.36 -0.84 -1.07
C LEU A 9 1.28 -1.03 0.45
N LEU A 10 2.27 -0.49 1.18
CA LEU A 10 2.28 -0.53 2.65
C LEU A 10 1.10 0.23 3.25
N LEU A 11 0.80 1.42 2.76
CA LEU A 11 -0.31 2.22 3.28
C LEU A 11 -1.68 1.55 3.01
N LYS A 12 -1.84 0.90 1.85
CA LYS A 12 -3.01 0.07 1.52
C LYS A 12 -3.10 -1.12 2.49
N TYR A 13 -1.99 -1.82 2.74
CA TYR A 13 -1.92 -2.94 3.68
C TYR A 13 -2.33 -2.55 5.11
N TYR A 14 -1.93 -1.35 5.56
CA TYR A 14 -2.30 -0.83 6.88
C TYR A 14 -3.68 -0.12 6.91
N GLY A 15 -4.46 -0.19 5.84
CA GLY A 15 -5.81 0.38 5.79
C GLY A 15 -5.85 1.91 5.85
N VAL A 16 -4.77 2.60 5.44
CA VAL A 16 -4.72 4.06 5.47
C VAL A 16 -5.70 4.64 4.46
N PRO A 17 -6.58 5.57 4.87
CA PRO A 17 -7.57 6.15 3.96
C PRO A 17 -6.90 7.01 2.88
N MET A 18 -7.49 6.98 1.68
CA MET A 18 -7.07 7.76 0.50
C MET A 18 -6.86 9.24 0.79
N SER A 19 -7.74 9.81 1.60
CA SER A 19 -7.68 11.22 2.00
C SER A 19 -6.41 11.56 2.77
N ALA A 20 -5.78 10.59 3.43
CA ALA A 20 -4.54 10.76 4.19
C ALA A 20 -3.27 10.50 3.35
N LEU A 21 -3.36 9.74 2.25
CA LEU A 21 -2.20 9.39 1.43
C LEU A 21 -1.40 10.61 0.92
N PRO A 22 -2.02 11.71 0.44
CA PRO A 22 -1.25 12.89 0.02
C PRO A 22 -0.44 13.50 1.15
N ARG A 23 -0.98 13.48 2.38
CA ARG A 23 -0.34 14.05 3.57
C ARG A 23 0.80 13.17 4.07
N VAL A 24 0.66 11.85 3.98
CA VAL A 24 1.68 10.89 4.45
C VAL A 24 2.80 10.72 3.42
N THR A 25 2.47 10.75 2.13
CA THR A 25 3.43 10.47 1.06
C THR A 25 4.06 11.73 0.47
N GLY A 26 3.40 12.89 0.59
CA GLY A 26 3.83 14.15 -0.02
C GLY A 26 3.55 14.25 -1.53
N TYR A 27 2.88 13.28 -2.13
CA TYR A 27 2.56 13.26 -3.57
C TYR A 27 1.14 13.78 -3.85
N GLY A 28 0.94 14.24 -5.09
CA GLY A 28 -0.36 14.67 -5.59
C GLY A 28 -1.38 13.53 -5.64
N ARG A 29 -2.66 13.88 -5.46
CA ARG A 29 -3.78 12.92 -5.43
C ARG A 29 -3.86 12.06 -6.69
N SER A 30 -3.80 12.67 -7.87
CA SER A 30 -3.93 11.93 -9.15
C SER A 30 -2.87 10.84 -9.29
N LEU A 31 -1.62 11.12 -8.92
CA LEU A 31 -0.54 10.14 -8.99
C LEU A 31 -0.77 8.96 -8.03
N LEU A 32 -1.28 9.26 -6.83
CA LEU A 32 -1.60 8.23 -5.83
C LEU A 32 -2.79 7.37 -6.27
N GLU A 33 -3.81 7.97 -6.89
CA GLU A 33 -4.95 7.24 -7.45
C GLU A 33 -4.52 6.27 -8.55
N GLU A 34 -3.66 6.71 -9.48
CA GLU A 34 -3.12 5.82 -10.51
C GLU A 34 -2.33 4.65 -9.92
N HIS A 35 -1.46 4.92 -8.93
CA HIS A 35 -0.70 3.87 -8.27
C HIS A 35 -1.61 2.89 -7.53
N LEU A 36 -2.67 3.38 -6.92
CA LEU A 36 -3.58 2.54 -6.15
C LEU A 36 -4.49 1.70 -7.05
N ALA A 37 -4.95 2.25 -8.18
CA ALA A 37 -5.64 1.49 -9.21
C ALA A 37 -4.75 0.36 -9.76
N LEU A 38 -3.45 0.60 -9.93
CA LEU A 38 -2.49 -0.45 -10.28
C LEU A 38 -2.38 -1.50 -9.17
N VAL A 39 -2.28 -1.09 -7.90
CA VAL A 39 -2.24 -2.02 -6.77
C VAL A 39 -3.49 -2.90 -6.74
N GLU A 40 -4.68 -2.34 -6.90
CA GLU A 40 -5.94 -3.12 -6.90
C GLU A 40 -6.04 -4.06 -8.10
N LYS A 41 -5.52 -3.67 -9.26
CA LYS A 41 -5.47 -4.52 -10.45
C LYS A 41 -4.49 -5.69 -10.30
N HIS A 42 -3.34 -5.47 -9.66
CA HIS A 42 -2.28 -6.46 -9.54
C HIS A 42 -2.41 -7.33 -8.28
N PHE A 43 -3.03 -6.80 -7.23
CA PHE A 43 -3.18 -7.45 -5.92
C PHE A 43 -4.65 -7.40 -5.49
N PRO A 44 -5.50 -8.26 -6.08
CA PRO A 44 -6.93 -8.30 -5.74
C PRO A 44 -7.18 -8.83 -4.32
N THR A 45 -6.22 -9.58 -3.74
CA THR A 45 -6.33 -10.20 -2.43
C THR A 45 -5.22 -9.69 -1.50
N GLU A 46 -5.56 -9.50 -0.23
CA GLU A 46 -4.60 -9.11 0.80
C GLU A 46 -3.45 -10.13 0.94
N ASP A 47 -3.70 -11.43 0.71
CA ASP A 47 -2.68 -12.47 0.70
C ASP A 47 -1.62 -12.27 -0.40
N SER A 48 -2.04 -11.93 -1.63
CA SER A 48 -1.11 -11.63 -2.73
C SER A 48 -0.26 -10.39 -2.45
N LEU A 49 -0.85 -9.41 -1.77
CA LEU A 49 -0.15 -8.21 -1.31
C LEU A 49 0.90 -8.57 -0.24
N LYS A 50 0.52 -9.37 0.76
CA LYS A 50 1.42 -9.85 1.82
C LYS A 50 2.58 -10.64 1.25
N GLU A 51 2.31 -11.56 0.33
CA GLU A 51 3.34 -12.38 -0.30
C GLU A 51 4.33 -11.53 -1.08
N TYR A 52 3.85 -10.56 -1.87
CA TYR A 52 4.71 -9.63 -2.61
C TYR A 52 5.62 -8.79 -1.69
N LEU A 53 5.05 -8.25 -0.61
CA LEU A 53 5.81 -7.48 0.37
C LEU A 53 6.82 -8.38 1.11
N GLY A 54 6.45 -9.62 1.41
CA GLY A 54 7.35 -10.63 1.99
C GLY A 54 8.52 -10.98 1.08
N GLN A 55 8.27 -11.19 -0.23
CA GLN A 55 9.32 -11.42 -1.23
C GLN A 55 10.29 -10.23 -1.37
N ARG A 56 9.80 -9.01 -1.13
CA ARG A 56 10.61 -7.78 -1.07
C ARG A 56 11.45 -7.64 0.21
N GLY A 57 11.37 -8.60 1.14
CA GLY A 57 12.08 -8.55 2.42
C GLY A 57 11.43 -7.60 3.44
N ILE A 58 10.20 -7.16 3.19
CA ILE A 58 9.45 -6.32 4.11
C ILE A 58 8.76 -7.24 5.11
N LYS A 59 9.23 -7.22 6.36
CA LYS A 59 8.52 -7.89 7.46
C LYS A 59 7.26 -7.11 7.79
N LEU A 60 6.12 -7.65 7.37
CA LEU A 60 4.82 -7.16 7.80
C LEU A 60 4.57 -7.65 9.22
N GLU A 61 4.39 -6.70 10.14
CA GLU A 61 3.85 -7.04 11.44
C GLU A 61 2.37 -7.39 11.24
N LYS A 62 1.85 -8.38 11.99
CA LYS A 62 0.42 -8.69 11.95
C LYS A 62 -0.32 -7.44 12.41
N SER A 63 -0.89 -6.71 11.46
CA SER A 63 -1.91 -5.72 11.72
C SER A 63 -3.10 -6.48 12.31
N SER A 64 -3.18 -6.58 13.64
CA SER A 64 -4.43 -6.90 14.33
C SER A 64 -5.39 -5.72 14.14
N SER A 65 -5.81 -5.47 12.90
CA SER A 65 -7.06 -4.79 12.61
C SER A 65 -8.10 -5.91 12.66
N GLY A 66 -8.65 -6.32 13.80
CA GLY A 66 -9.12 -5.46 14.87
C GLY A 66 -10.55 -4.99 14.58
N LYS A 67 -11.43 -5.96 14.28
CA LYS A 67 -12.87 -5.89 13.97
C LYS A 67 -13.26 -5.42 12.57
#